data_AF-A0A2G4R8N0-F1
#
_entry.id   AF-A0A2G4R8N0-F1
#
_cell.length_a   1.000
_cell.length_b   1.000
_cell.length_c   1.000
_cell.angle_alpha   90.00
_cell.angle_beta   90.00
_cell.angle_gamma   90.00
#
_symmetry.space_group_name_H-M   'P 1'
#
loop_
_entity.id
_entity.type
_entity.pdbx_description
1 polymer ?
#
loop_
_entity_poly.entity_id
_entity_poly.type
_entity_poly.pdbx_seq_one_letter_code
_entity_poly.pdbx_strand_id
1 'polypeptide(L)'
;MILDLKIKLLHNVSSTPFVLGDHPAVKHNGLYSGADVSVLGLANLGLQFVMPISPEYAVVLYDEKAYSLGKPASNVVKLPSASIVMALNEFQWANALDNIYFRPGDDPPRWTPDYDRLSELRGNERVSVWEDEVRLEGTKRAKVINVQTQRPSRALKMPLFRNRMSPPPLVNVGRLPLRDPDWALHVHRMTAALNTGVIPQEEFYVRTMPPQFLRRILRERAGTNSATTG
;
A
#
# COMPACT_ATOMS: atom_id res chain seq x y z
N MET A 1 -8.92 -5.01 -0.76
CA MET A 1 -7.46 -5.16 -0.91
C MET A 1 -6.71 -3.87 -0.62
N ILE A 2 -7.09 -2.71 -1.17
CA ILE A 2 -6.67 -1.41 -0.60
C ILE A 2 -7.77 -0.76 0.26
N LEU A 3 -9.04 -1.05 -0.07
CA LEU A 3 -10.25 -0.50 0.57
C LEU A 3 -10.49 -1.00 2.01
N ASP A 4 -9.74 -2.01 2.43
CA ASP A 4 -9.70 -2.57 3.78
C ASP A 4 -8.58 -1.95 4.64
N LEU A 5 -7.72 -1.12 4.05
CA LEU A 5 -6.80 -0.30 4.83
C LEU A 5 -7.56 0.83 5.51
N LYS A 6 -7.12 1.17 6.72
CA LYS A 6 -7.62 2.33 7.45
C LYS A 6 -7.07 3.60 6.85
N ILE A 7 -7.95 4.56 6.57
CA ILE A 7 -7.59 5.85 5.96
C ILE A 7 -7.61 6.93 7.03
N LYS A 8 -6.58 7.78 7.06
CA LYS A 8 -6.53 9.01 7.85
C LYS A 8 -5.94 10.16 7.04
N LEU A 9 -6.19 11.37 7.51
CA LEU A 9 -5.54 12.59 7.04
C LEU A 9 -4.45 12.98 8.04
N LEU A 10 -3.23 13.17 7.54
CA LEU A 10 -2.14 13.80 8.26
C LEU A 10 -2.27 15.31 8.06
N HIS A 11 -2.26 16.05 9.16
CA HIS A 11 -2.25 17.51 9.17
C HIS A 11 -0.91 17.97 9.75
N ASN A 12 -0.03 18.42 8.86
CA ASN A 12 1.24 19.00 9.21
C ASN A 12 1.03 20.39 9.83
N VAL A 13 1.41 20.52 11.09
CA VAL A 13 1.39 21.78 11.84
C VAL A 13 2.81 22.19 12.27
N SER A 14 3.82 21.60 11.64
CA SER A 14 5.23 21.93 11.83
C SER A 14 5.67 23.07 10.90
N SER A 15 6.91 23.53 11.06
CA SER A 15 7.51 24.56 10.21
C SER A 15 8.06 24.04 8.88
N THR A 16 8.13 22.71 8.69
CA THR A 16 8.62 22.08 7.45
C THR A 16 7.42 21.68 6.60
N PRO A 17 7.31 22.11 5.33
CA PRO A 17 6.23 21.67 4.44
C PRO A 17 6.45 20.23 3.95
N PHE A 18 5.37 19.55 3.59
CA PHE A 18 5.48 18.36 2.74
C PHE A 18 5.95 18.77 1.34
N VAL A 19 6.83 17.96 0.77
CA VAL A 19 7.17 18.01 -0.66
C VAL A 19 6.39 16.93 -1.42
N LEU A 20 6.26 17.10 -2.72
CA LEU A 20 5.52 16.15 -3.57
C LEU A 20 6.46 15.60 -4.64
N GLY A 21 6.58 14.28 -4.77
CA GLY A 21 7.24 13.67 -5.94
C GLY A 21 6.29 13.49 -7.12
N ASP A 22 6.84 13.31 -8.32
CA ASP A 22 6.08 12.86 -9.50
C ASP A 22 5.47 11.45 -9.35
N HIS A 23 5.99 10.64 -8.42
CA HIS A 23 5.37 9.43 -7.91
C HIS A 23 5.03 9.62 -6.42
N PRO A 24 3.93 10.30 -6.08
CA PRO A 24 3.70 10.77 -4.71
C PRO A 24 3.17 9.69 -3.75
N ALA A 25 2.59 8.62 -4.29
CA ALA A 25 2.08 7.51 -3.49
C ALA A 25 3.21 6.57 -3.05
N VAL A 26 3.75 6.81 -1.86
CA VAL A 26 4.79 5.99 -1.25
C VAL A 26 4.17 4.75 -0.63
N LYS A 27 4.74 3.58 -0.93
CA LYS A 27 4.44 2.31 -0.25
C LYS A 27 5.55 1.94 0.72
N HIS A 28 5.18 1.44 1.88
CA HIS A 28 6.11 0.87 2.85
C HIS A 28 5.49 -0.29 3.61
N ASN A 29 6.33 -1.09 4.27
CA ASN A 29 5.88 -2.14 5.18
C ASN A 29 6.88 -2.26 6.34
N GLY A 30 6.65 -1.47 7.39
CA GLY A 30 7.55 -1.43 8.55
C GLY A 30 7.56 -2.73 9.37
N LEU A 31 6.50 -3.54 9.29
CA LEU A 31 6.38 -4.83 9.97
C LEU A 31 7.41 -5.84 9.45
N TYR A 32 7.68 -5.79 8.14
CA TYR A 32 8.66 -6.63 7.44
C TYR A 32 9.87 -5.82 6.94
N SER A 33 10.22 -4.73 7.64
CA SER A 33 11.41 -3.97 7.30
C SER A 33 12.65 -4.86 7.40
N GLY A 34 13.45 -4.91 6.34
CA GLY A 34 14.61 -5.80 6.27
C GLY A 34 14.35 -7.16 5.63
N ALA A 35 13.12 -7.51 5.24
CA ALA A 35 12.89 -8.77 4.51
C ALA A 35 13.51 -8.75 3.10
N ASP A 36 14.04 -9.89 2.65
CA ASP A 36 14.63 -10.07 1.31
C ASP A 36 13.58 -10.41 0.22
N VAL A 37 12.29 -10.32 0.55
CA VAL A 37 11.17 -10.67 -0.33
C VAL A 37 10.27 -9.47 -0.62
N SER A 38 9.38 -9.58 -1.61
CA SER A 38 8.40 -8.53 -1.91
C SER A 38 7.40 -8.31 -0.78
N VAL A 39 7.50 -7.17 -0.09
CA VAL A 39 6.64 -6.84 1.05
C VAL A 39 5.53 -5.83 0.76
N LEU A 40 5.52 -5.24 -0.44
CA LEU A 40 4.66 -4.11 -0.80
C LEU A 40 3.44 -4.49 -1.64
N GLY A 41 3.15 -5.79 -1.75
CA GLY A 41 1.95 -6.30 -2.41
C GLY A 41 0.68 -5.78 -1.73
N LEU A 42 -0.35 -5.45 -2.53
CA LEU A 42 -1.58 -4.84 -2.02
C LEU A 42 -2.32 -5.71 -0.98
N ALA A 43 -2.18 -7.04 -1.07
CA ALA A 43 -2.80 -7.99 -0.15
C ALA A 43 -1.93 -8.30 1.08
N ASN A 44 -0.67 -7.86 1.09
CA ASN A 44 0.26 -8.20 2.15
C ASN A 44 -0.18 -7.56 3.46
N LEU A 45 0.00 -8.32 4.55
CA LEU A 45 -0.10 -7.82 5.91
C LEU A 45 0.93 -6.72 6.14
N GLY A 46 0.52 -5.64 6.80
CA GLY A 46 1.43 -4.56 7.20
C GLY A 46 1.71 -3.53 6.10
N LEU A 47 0.90 -3.46 5.06
CA LEU A 47 1.04 -2.42 4.04
C LEU A 47 0.73 -1.02 4.61
N GLN A 48 1.55 -0.04 4.24
CA GLN A 48 1.42 1.38 4.55
C GLN A 48 1.52 2.19 3.26
N PHE A 49 0.68 3.22 3.14
CA PHE A 49 0.72 4.22 2.09
C PHE A 49 0.74 5.62 2.69
N VAL A 50 1.56 6.49 2.13
CA VAL A 50 1.51 7.94 2.40
C VAL A 50 1.56 8.68 1.07
N MET A 51 0.67 9.66 0.92
CA MET A 51 0.60 10.52 -0.26
C MET A 51 0.31 11.96 0.17
N PRO A 52 1.28 12.86 0.10
CA PRO A 52 1.04 14.29 0.22
C PRO A 52 0.02 14.76 -0.82
N ILE A 53 -0.90 15.62 -0.42
CA ILE A 53 -1.91 16.25 -1.29
C ILE A 53 -1.82 17.78 -1.25
N SER A 54 -1.17 18.32 -0.23
CA SER A 54 -0.71 19.70 -0.14
C SER A 54 0.52 19.77 0.77
N PRO A 55 1.19 20.92 0.89
CA PRO A 55 2.31 21.03 1.82
C PRO A 55 1.89 20.92 3.31
N GLU A 56 0.61 21.10 3.63
CA GLU A 56 0.03 20.89 4.97
C GLU A 56 -0.65 19.53 5.16
N TYR A 57 -1.09 18.87 4.09
CA TYR A 57 -1.94 17.70 4.19
C TYR A 57 -1.39 16.50 3.42
N ALA A 58 -1.48 15.32 4.04
CA ALA A 58 -1.20 14.05 3.37
C ALA A 58 -2.26 13.01 3.71
N VAL A 59 -2.62 12.19 2.73
CA VAL A 59 -3.46 11.01 2.96
C VAL A 59 -2.58 9.84 3.35
N VAL A 60 -3.01 9.10 4.35
CA VAL A 60 -2.34 7.88 4.81
C VAL A 60 -3.32 6.72 4.83
N LEU A 61 -2.90 5.59 4.28
CA LEU A 61 -3.63 4.32 4.38
C LEU A 61 -2.73 3.32 5.08
N TYR A 62 -3.26 2.57 6.03
CA TYR A 62 -2.45 1.60 6.77
C TYR A 62 -3.25 0.40 7.24
N ASP A 63 -2.55 -0.71 7.41
CA ASP A 63 -3.10 -1.93 7.94
C ASP A 63 -3.28 -1.81 9.47
N GLU A 64 -4.52 -1.66 9.94
CA GLU A 64 -4.79 -1.48 11.37
C GLU A 64 -4.62 -2.75 12.22
N LYS A 65 -4.50 -3.93 11.57
CA LYS A 65 -4.11 -5.17 12.26
C LYS A 65 -2.64 -5.09 12.66
N ALA A 66 -1.79 -4.57 11.75
CA ALA A 66 -0.35 -4.46 11.97
C ALA A 66 0.06 -3.21 12.77
N TYR A 67 -0.64 -2.09 12.59
CA TYR A 67 -0.22 -0.80 13.14
C TYR A 67 -1.32 -0.02 13.83
N SER A 68 -0.89 0.91 14.69
CA SER A 68 -1.70 1.99 15.22
C SER A 68 -1.12 3.33 14.80
N LEU A 69 -2.02 4.30 14.54
CA LEU A 69 -1.67 5.65 14.13
C LEU A 69 -2.61 6.66 14.80
N GLY A 70 -2.05 7.55 15.60
CA GLY A 70 -2.79 8.57 16.34
C GLY A 70 -3.91 7.99 17.21
N LYS A 71 -4.96 8.79 17.45
CA LYS A 71 -6.13 8.34 18.23
C LYS A 71 -7.08 7.50 17.35
N PRO A 72 -7.56 6.34 17.81
CA PRO A 72 -8.43 5.45 17.00
C PRO A 72 -9.70 6.13 16.44
N ALA A 73 -10.34 6.99 17.24
CA ALA A 73 -11.58 7.68 16.88
C ALA A 73 -11.36 8.95 16.02
N SER A 74 -10.11 9.37 15.80
CA SER A 74 -9.80 10.53 14.97
C SER A 74 -9.36 10.10 13.58
N ASN A 75 -9.99 10.70 12.57
CA ASN A 75 -9.57 10.58 11.17
C ASN A 75 -8.45 11.56 10.81
N VAL A 76 -8.10 12.49 11.70
CA VAL A 76 -7.02 13.45 11.51
C VAL A 76 -5.91 13.22 12.53
N VAL A 77 -4.66 13.24 12.07
CA VAL A 77 -3.45 13.11 12.89
C VAL A 77 -2.61 14.36 12.70
N LYS A 78 -2.45 15.14 13.77
CA LYS A 78 -1.59 16.33 13.75
C LYS A 78 -0.13 15.91 13.83
N LEU A 79 0.72 16.50 12.99
CA LEU A 79 2.17 16.29 12.97
C LEU A 79 2.87 17.60 13.36
N PRO A 80 3.21 17.79 14.64
CA PRO A 80 3.94 18.99 15.09
C PRO A 80 5.45 18.89 14.86
N SER A 81 5.98 17.68 14.64
CA SER A 81 7.42 17.46 14.52
C SER A 81 7.92 17.62 13.09
N ALA A 82 8.77 18.63 12.88
CA ALA A 82 9.48 18.85 11.61
C ALA A 82 10.33 17.63 11.20
N SER A 83 10.91 16.90 12.16
CA SER A 83 11.73 15.71 11.86
C SER A 83 10.91 14.55 11.29
N ILE A 84 9.66 14.39 11.73
CA ILE A 84 8.74 13.41 11.16
C ILE A 84 8.39 13.79 9.72
N VAL A 85 8.11 15.07 9.48
CA VAL A 85 7.80 15.57 8.13
C VAL A 85 9.01 15.42 7.20
N MET A 86 10.22 15.73 7.68
CA MET A 86 11.46 15.51 6.92
C MET A 86 11.65 14.04 6.55
N ALA A 87 11.43 13.11 7.50
CA ALA A 87 11.51 11.68 7.22
C ALA A 87 10.48 11.24 6.17
N LEU A 88 9.26 11.81 6.17
CA LEU A 88 8.26 11.55 5.14
C LEU A 88 8.65 12.15 3.78
N ASN A 89 9.31 13.31 3.78
CA ASN A 89 9.87 13.90 2.57
C ASN A 89 10.99 13.01 2.02
N GLU A 90 11.88 12.43 2.84
CA GLU A 90 12.90 11.46 2.37
C GLU A 90 12.27 10.32 1.55
N PHE A 91 11.08 9.83 1.95
CA PHE A 91 10.34 8.85 1.16
C PHE A 91 9.85 9.41 -0.18
N GLN A 92 9.41 10.66 -0.25
CA GLN A 92 9.05 11.31 -1.53
C GLN A 92 10.26 11.39 -2.45
N TRP A 93 11.42 11.79 -1.92
CA TRP A 93 12.68 11.84 -2.66
C TRP A 93 13.11 10.46 -3.18
N ALA A 94 13.05 9.43 -2.35
CA ALA A 94 13.41 8.07 -2.76
C ALA A 94 12.41 7.46 -3.76
N ASN A 95 11.12 7.81 -3.66
CA ASN A 95 10.07 7.24 -4.50
C ASN A 95 9.88 8.00 -5.83
N ALA A 96 10.22 9.29 -5.89
CA ALA A 96 10.16 10.09 -7.11
C ALA A 96 10.99 9.45 -8.23
N LEU A 97 10.45 9.49 -9.44
CA LEU A 97 11.15 9.07 -10.65
C LEU A 97 12.20 10.11 -10.98
N ASP A 98 11.76 11.33 -11.28
CA ASP A 98 12.60 12.42 -11.76
C ASP A 98 12.48 13.66 -10.87
N ASN A 99 11.25 14.08 -10.58
CA ASN A 99 10.96 15.43 -10.06
C ASN A 99 10.43 15.44 -8.61
N ILE A 100 10.84 16.48 -7.89
CA ILE A 100 10.28 16.90 -6.60
C ILE A 100 9.76 18.32 -6.73
N TYR A 101 8.53 18.52 -6.27
CA TYR A 101 7.81 19.78 -6.29
C TYR A 101 7.73 20.38 -4.89
N PHE A 102 7.90 21.69 -4.83
CA PHE A 102 7.86 22.51 -3.61
C PHE A 102 6.75 23.55 -3.71
N ARG A 103 6.36 24.13 -2.57
CA ARG A 103 5.43 25.26 -2.60
C ARG A 103 6.11 26.46 -3.26
N PRO A 104 5.39 27.27 -4.07
CA PRO A 104 5.91 28.54 -4.55
C PRO A 104 6.41 29.41 -3.39
N GLY A 105 7.66 29.86 -3.46
CA GLY A 105 8.32 30.66 -2.42
C GLY A 105 9.06 29.86 -1.34
N ASP A 106 9.02 28.52 -1.37
CA ASP A 106 9.92 27.70 -0.56
C ASP A 106 11.37 27.83 -1.07
N ASP A 107 12.32 27.58 -0.16
CA ASP A 107 13.75 27.47 -0.45
C ASP A 107 14.14 25.98 -0.52
N PRO A 108 14.23 25.36 -1.72
CA PRO A 108 14.42 23.92 -1.85
C PRO A 108 15.63 23.35 -1.11
N PRO A 109 16.83 23.98 -1.12
CA PRO A 109 17.98 23.52 -0.35
C PRO A 109 17.71 23.27 1.14
N ARG A 110 16.81 24.06 1.76
CA ARG A 110 16.45 23.91 3.17
C ARG A 110 15.71 22.60 3.47
N TRP A 111 14.97 22.09 2.50
CA TRP A 111 14.10 20.91 2.62
C TRP A 111 14.58 19.74 1.76
N THR A 112 15.78 19.86 1.20
CA THR A 112 16.46 18.81 0.46
C THR A 112 17.22 17.95 1.48
N PRO A 113 16.84 16.67 1.67
CA PRO A 113 17.63 15.76 2.46
C PRO A 113 18.97 15.49 1.74
N ASP A 114 19.90 14.85 2.44
CA ASP A 114 21.20 14.46 1.89
C ASP A 114 21.04 13.71 0.54
N TYR A 115 21.32 14.42 -0.55
CA TYR A 115 21.07 13.94 -1.91
C TYR A 115 21.94 12.73 -2.24
N ASP A 116 23.19 12.74 -1.81
CA ASP A 116 24.13 11.65 -2.09
C ASP A 116 23.60 10.35 -1.46
N ARG A 117 23.21 10.42 -0.18
CA ARG A 117 22.56 9.31 0.53
C ARG A 117 21.27 8.81 -0.14
N LEU A 118 20.44 9.71 -0.67
CA LEU A 118 19.16 9.34 -1.28
C LEU A 118 19.29 8.87 -2.73
N SER A 119 20.29 9.36 -3.46
CA SER A 119 20.58 8.94 -4.84
C SER A 119 20.93 7.46 -4.91
N GLU A 120 21.64 6.94 -3.90
CA GLU A 120 21.90 5.50 -3.74
C GLU A 120 20.61 4.69 -3.56
N LEU A 121 19.59 5.26 -2.90
CA LEU A 121 18.28 4.62 -2.74
C LEU A 121 17.41 4.69 -4.00
N ARG A 122 17.69 5.64 -4.90
CA ARG A 122 17.00 5.80 -6.18
C ARG A 122 17.52 4.82 -7.25
N GLY A 123 18.65 4.15 -7.00
CA GLY A 123 19.38 3.32 -7.97
C GLY A 123 18.75 1.96 -8.32
N ASN A 124 18.34 1.86 -9.59
CA ASN A 124 18.47 0.71 -10.51
C ASN A 124 17.97 -0.67 -10.08
N GLU A 125 16.65 -0.80 -10.01
CA GLU A 125 15.81 -1.94 -10.47
C GLU A 125 14.52 -1.88 -9.66
N ARG A 126 13.66 -0.92 -10.03
CA ARG A 126 12.29 -0.88 -9.48
C ARG A 126 11.49 -2.12 -9.88
N VAL A 127 11.99 -2.91 -10.81
CA VAL A 127 11.44 -4.17 -11.26
C VAL A 127 12.58 -5.17 -11.35
N SER A 128 12.64 -6.12 -10.42
CA SER A 128 13.53 -7.28 -10.55
C SER A 128 12.75 -8.42 -11.19
N VAL A 129 13.28 -8.98 -12.27
CA VAL A 129 12.67 -10.09 -13.01
C VAL A 129 13.55 -11.32 -12.84
N TRP A 130 12.98 -12.43 -12.37
CA TRP A 130 13.70 -13.72 -12.34
C TRP A 130 12.78 -14.89 -12.71
N GLU A 131 13.36 -15.97 -13.22
CA GLU A 131 12.63 -17.20 -13.54
C GLU A 131 12.76 -18.21 -12.39
N ASP A 132 11.63 -18.75 -11.92
CA ASP A 132 11.58 -19.91 -11.03
C ASP A 132 10.95 -21.11 -11.75
N GLU A 133 11.48 -22.31 -11.53
CA GLU A 133 10.79 -23.56 -11.90
C GLU A 133 9.84 -23.99 -10.78
N VAL A 134 8.53 -23.91 -11.05
CA VAL A 134 7.51 -24.42 -10.12
C VAL A 134 7.09 -25.82 -10.55
N ARG A 135 7.21 -26.78 -9.61
CA ARG A 135 6.60 -28.11 -9.76
C ARG A 135 5.11 -28.00 -9.46
N LEU A 136 4.28 -28.22 -10.46
CA LEU A 136 2.84 -28.41 -10.27
C LEU A 136 2.58 -29.88 -9.89
N GLU A 137 1.53 -30.13 -9.11
CA GLU A 137 1.09 -31.49 -8.81
C GLU A 137 0.90 -32.28 -10.11
N GLY A 138 1.48 -33.49 -10.16
CA GLY A 138 1.48 -34.32 -11.37
C GLY A 138 2.49 -33.89 -12.42
N THR A 139 3.79 -34.02 -12.11
CA THR A 139 4.95 -34.08 -13.04
C THR A 139 5.19 -32.89 -13.98
N LYS A 140 4.30 -31.91 -14.05
CA LYS A 140 4.45 -30.73 -14.93
C LYS A 140 5.36 -29.69 -14.28
N ARG A 141 6.45 -29.35 -14.98
CA ARG A 141 7.31 -28.21 -14.63
C ARG A 141 6.82 -27.00 -15.40
N ALA A 142 6.57 -25.90 -14.70
CA ALA A 142 6.25 -24.62 -15.30
C ALA A 142 7.38 -23.63 -15.00
N LYS A 143 7.82 -22.88 -16.00
CA LYS A 143 8.66 -21.69 -15.79
C LYS A 143 7.77 -20.53 -15.41
N VAL A 144 8.02 -19.94 -14.24
CA VAL A 144 7.30 -18.77 -13.75
C VAL A 144 8.24 -17.58 -13.81
N ILE A 145 7.86 -16.54 -14.53
CA ILE A 145 8.55 -15.26 -14.50
C ILE A 145 8.01 -14.48 -13.30
N ASN A 146 8.84 -14.30 -12.28
CA ASN A 146 8.54 -13.44 -11.16
C ASN A 146 8.97 -12.02 -11.51
N VAL A 147 8.03 -11.09 -11.40
CA VAL A 147 8.27 -9.66 -11.59
C VAL A 147 7.99 -8.99 -10.25
N GLN A 148 9.03 -8.56 -9.54
CA GLN A 148 8.88 -7.84 -8.28
C GLN A 148 9.10 -6.36 -8.50
N THR A 149 8.05 -5.58 -8.25
CA THR A 149 8.16 -4.13 -8.19
C THR A 149 8.62 -3.68 -6.80
N GLN A 150 9.71 -2.91 -6.73
CA GLN A 150 10.31 -2.29 -5.55
C GLN A 150 10.70 -3.25 -4.42
N ARG A 151 12.00 -3.32 -4.11
CA ARG A 151 12.44 -3.78 -2.79
C ARG A 151 12.16 -2.66 -1.79
N PRO A 152 11.62 -2.96 -0.60
CA PRO A 152 11.49 -1.96 0.46
C PRO A 152 12.90 -1.41 0.78
N SER A 153 13.07 -0.09 0.75
CA SER A 153 14.33 0.53 1.16
C SER A 153 14.59 0.21 2.64
N ARG A 154 15.57 -0.64 2.94
CA ARG A 154 15.97 -0.97 4.32
C ARG A 154 16.45 0.27 5.10
N ALA A 155 16.92 1.29 4.37
CA ALA A 155 17.50 2.50 4.92
C ALA A 155 16.49 3.53 5.45
N LEU A 156 15.23 3.49 4.98
CA LEU A 156 14.21 4.46 5.39
C LEU A 156 13.21 3.82 6.35
N LYS A 157 12.98 4.48 7.48
CA LYS A 157 12.01 4.07 8.51
C LYS A 157 10.91 5.10 8.59
N MET A 158 9.66 4.67 8.43
CA MET A 158 8.50 5.57 8.53
C MET A 158 8.10 5.80 9.99
N PRO A 159 8.33 6.99 10.59
CA PRO A 159 8.19 7.22 12.02
C PRO A 159 6.75 7.60 12.43
N LEU A 160 5.75 7.14 11.68
CA LEU A 160 4.33 7.45 11.93
C LEU A 160 3.62 6.36 12.73
N PHE A 161 4.03 5.11 12.54
CA PHE A 161 3.26 3.95 12.94
C PHE A 161 3.87 3.28 14.17
N ARG A 162 3.01 2.85 15.10
CA ARG A 162 3.39 1.94 16.17
C ARG A 162 2.93 0.54 15.81
N ASN A 163 3.88 -0.41 15.78
CA ASN A 163 3.59 -1.83 15.56
C ASN A 163 2.69 -2.37 16.68
N ARG A 164 1.64 -3.10 16.30
CA ARG A 164 0.71 -3.78 17.22
C ARG A 164 1.01 -5.27 17.36
N MET A 165 1.86 -5.80 16.49
CA MET A 165 2.21 -7.21 16.44
C MET A 165 3.66 -7.39 15.97
N SER A 166 4.22 -8.55 16.27
CA SER A 166 5.44 -9.03 15.64
C SER A 166 5.13 -9.59 14.25
N PRO A 167 6.07 -9.51 13.28
CA PRO A 167 5.86 -10.09 11.96
C PRO A 167 5.65 -11.60 12.07
N PRO A 168 4.51 -12.14 11.57
CA PRO A 168 4.36 -13.58 11.40
C PRO A 168 5.47 -14.14 10.50
N PRO A 169 5.89 -15.39 10.72
CA PRO A 169 6.96 -16.02 9.92
C PRO A 169 6.57 -16.05 8.44
N LEU A 170 7.58 -15.96 7.59
CA LEU A 170 7.40 -16.08 6.14
C LEU A 170 7.08 -17.55 5.84
N VAL A 171 5.89 -17.79 5.29
CA VAL A 171 5.39 -19.15 5.00
C VAL A 171 5.65 -19.43 3.53
N ASN A 172 6.49 -20.43 3.24
CA ASN A 172 7.10 -20.70 1.94
C ASN A 172 8.06 -19.58 1.45
N VAL A 173 9.18 -20.00 0.86
CA VAL A 173 10.16 -19.06 0.26
C VAL A 173 9.44 -18.24 -0.82
N GLY A 174 9.27 -16.94 -0.58
CA GLY A 174 8.74 -15.99 -1.57
C GLY A 174 7.28 -15.52 -1.41
N ARG A 175 6.54 -15.91 -0.35
CA ARG A 175 5.21 -15.32 -0.08
C ARG A 175 5.09 -14.75 1.34
N LEU A 176 4.77 -13.45 1.42
CA LEU A 176 4.39 -12.82 2.69
C LEU A 176 3.00 -13.29 3.15
N PRO A 177 2.76 -13.29 4.48
CA PRO A 177 1.42 -13.42 5.03
C PRO A 177 0.45 -12.39 4.43
N LEU A 178 -0.70 -12.89 3.98
CA LEU A 178 -1.78 -12.06 3.48
C LEU A 178 -2.53 -11.44 4.67
N ARG A 179 -3.03 -10.22 4.48
CA ARG A 179 -3.85 -9.52 5.49
C ARG A 179 -5.15 -10.25 5.80
N ASP A 180 -5.71 -10.91 4.80
CA ASP A 180 -6.92 -11.74 4.89
C ASP A 180 -6.74 -13.01 4.02
N PRO A 181 -6.16 -14.09 4.60
CA PRO A 181 -5.91 -15.33 3.87
C PRO A 181 -7.19 -16.02 3.39
N ASP A 182 -8.26 -15.99 4.19
CA ASP A 182 -9.53 -16.63 3.87
C ASP A 182 -10.22 -15.93 2.69
N TRP A 183 -10.23 -14.59 2.69
CA TRP A 183 -10.73 -13.82 1.56
C TRP A 183 -9.91 -14.04 0.30
N ALA A 184 -8.58 -14.10 0.41
CA ALA A 184 -7.72 -14.38 -0.74
C ALA A 184 -7.99 -15.78 -1.32
N LEU A 185 -8.18 -16.79 -0.46
CA LEU A 185 -8.55 -18.14 -0.88
C LEU A 185 -9.94 -18.16 -1.54
N HIS A 186 -10.91 -17.42 -1.01
CA HIS A 186 -12.22 -17.26 -1.61
C HIS A 186 -12.14 -16.64 -3.01
N VAL A 187 -11.43 -15.52 -3.16
CA VAL A 187 -11.22 -14.88 -4.48
C VAL A 187 -10.52 -15.84 -5.43
N HIS A 188 -9.49 -16.56 -4.98
CA HIS A 188 -8.80 -17.54 -5.82
C HIS A 188 -9.75 -18.65 -6.33
N ARG A 189 -10.62 -19.18 -5.46
CA ARG A 189 -11.65 -20.16 -5.85
C ARG A 189 -12.64 -19.57 -6.86
N MET A 190 -13.09 -18.33 -6.66
CA MET A 190 -13.99 -17.66 -7.60
C MET A 190 -13.33 -17.40 -8.95
N THR A 191 -12.05 -17.04 -8.97
CA THR A 191 -11.28 -16.86 -10.20
C THR A 191 -11.13 -18.18 -10.97
N ALA A 192 -10.86 -19.27 -10.26
CA ALA A 192 -10.83 -20.60 -10.88
C ALA A 192 -12.19 -20.96 -11.50
N ALA A 193 -13.29 -20.74 -10.78
CA ALA A 193 -14.65 -20.99 -11.28
C ALA A 193 -15.02 -20.10 -12.49
N LEU A 194 -14.58 -18.84 -12.51
CA LEU A 194 -14.75 -17.96 -13.67
C LEU A 194 -13.98 -18.49 -14.88
N ASN A 195 -12.71 -18.84 -14.68
CA ASN A 195 -11.83 -19.32 -15.74
C ASN A 195 -12.28 -20.67 -16.33
N THR A 196 -12.91 -21.52 -15.53
CA THR A 196 -13.50 -22.79 -16.00
C THR A 196 -14.92 -22.62 -16.56
N GLY A 197 -15.48 -21.40 -16.56
CA GLY A 197 -16.82 -21.11 -17.05
C GLY A 197 -17.96 -21.59 -16.13
N VAL A 198 -17.66 -21.99 -14.90
CA VAL A 198 -18.65 -22.43 -13.90
C VAL A 198 -19.55 -21.28 -13.45
N ILE A 199 -19.01 -20.06 -13.40
CA ILE A 199 -19.75 -18.84 -13.10
C ILE A 199 -19.51 -17.77 -14.17
N PRO A 200 -20.53 -16.96 -14.51
CA PRO A 200 -20.35 -15.81 -15.38
C PRO A 200 -19.62 -14.66 -14.68
N GLN A 201 -19.09 -13.71 -15.47
CA GLN A 201 -18.30 -12.58 -14.96
C GLN A 201 -19.10 -11.67 -14.00
N GLU A 202 -20.40 -11.50 -14.22
CA GLU A 202 -21.26 -10.72 -13.32
C GLU A 202 -21.36 -11.33 -11.92
N GLU A 203 -21.51 -12.66 -11.85
CA GLU A 203 -21.58 -13.38 -10.59
C GLU A 203 -20.23 -13.36 -9.88
N PHE A 204 -19.13 -13.50 -10.61
CA PHE A 204 -17.79 -13.33 -10.07
C PHE A 204 -17.62 -11.96 -9.40
N TYR A 205 -18.04 -10.88 -10.07
CA TYR A 205 -17.94 -9.52 -9.53
C TYR A 205 -18.71 -9.39 -8.22
N VAL A 206 -19.96 -9.86 -8.17
CA VAL A 206 -20.79 -9.81 -6.95
C VAL A 206 -20.17 -10.61 -5.82
N ARG A 207 -19.65 -11.81 -6.10
CA ARG A 207 -19.09 -12.73 -5.09
C ARG A 207 -17.70 -12.31 -4.58
N THR A 208 -16.97 -11.50 -5.35
CA THR A 208 -15.64 -10.97 -4.97
C THR A 208 -15.67 -9.48 -4.61
N MET A 209 -16.85 -8.89 -4.53
CA MET A 209 -17.00 -7.52 -4.06
C MET A 209 -16.84 -7.46 -2.52
N PRO A 210 -16.06 -6.50 -1.97
CA PRO A 210 -15.96 -6.36 -0.53
C PRO A 210 -17.34 -6.11 0.12
N PRO A 211 -17.67 -6.76 1.26
CA PRO A 211 -19.03 -6.74 1.84
C PRO A 211 -19.61 -5.34 2.08
N GLN A 212 -18.75 -4.39 2.45
CA GLN A 212 -19.13 -2.99 2.71
C GLN A 212 -19.68 -2.26 1.47
N PHE A 213 -19.19 -2.62 0.27
CA PHE A 213 -19.71 -2.07 -0.98
C PHE A 213 -20.93 -2.82 -1.47
N LEU A 214 -20.96 -4.15 -1.28
CA LEU A 214 -22.13 -4.96 -1.64
C LEU A 214 -23.39 -4.46 -0.92
N ARG A 215 -23.30 -4.17 0.38
CA ARG A 215 -24.42 -3.60 1.15
C ARG A 215 -24.91 -2.25 0.59
N ARG A 216 -24.00 -1.41 0.10
CA ARG A 216 -24.35 -0.12 -0.50
C ARG A 216 -25.06 -0.32 -1.85
N ILE A 217 -24.52 -1.15 -2.73
CA ILE A 217 -25.14 -1.44 -4.04
C ILE A 217 -26.51 -2.09 -3.86
N LEU A 218 -26.65 -3.04 -2.93
CA LEU A 218 -27.94 -3.67 -2.64
C LEU A 218 -28.98 -2.65 -2.15
N ARG A 219 -28.57 -1.66 -1.33
CA ARG A 219 -29.45 -0.55 -0.92
C ARG A 219 -29.82 0.37 -2.09
N GLU A 220 -28.87 0.73 -2.95
CA GLU A 220 -29.10 1.59 -4.12
C GLU A 220 -30.04 0.91 -5.13
N ARG A 221 -29.90 -0.41 -5.35
CA ARG A 221 -30.80 -1.22 -6.19
C ARG A 221 -32.20 -1.38 -5.59
N ALA A 222 -32.30 -1.55 -4.27
CA ALA A 222 -33.59 -1.60 -3.59
C ALA A 222 -34.35 -0.26 -3.69
N GLY A 223 -33.63 0.87 -3.62
CA GLY A 223 -34.23 2.21 -3.74
C GLY A 223 -34.64 2.61 -5.17
N THR A 224 -33.97 2.07 -6.20
CA THR A 224 -34.35 2.30 -7.60
C THR A 224 -35.59 1.48 -7.99
N ASN A 225 -35.74 0.26 -7.47
CA ASN A 225 -36.94 -0.55 -7.69
C ASN A 225 -38.20 0.02 -7.02
N SER A 226 -38.08 0.81 -5.95
CA SER A 226 -39.23 1.51 -5.33
C SER A 226 -39.65 2.80 -6.06
N ALA A 227 -38.80 3.36 -6.91
CA ALA A 227 -39.10 4.59 -7.67
C ALA A 227 -39.75 4.30 -9.04
N THR A 228 -39.75 3.04 -9.48
CA THR A 228 -40.29 2.62 -10.79
C THR A 228 -41.69 1.98 -10.67
N THR A 229 -42.23 1.89 -9.46
CA THR A 229 -43.55 1.31 -9.14
C THR A 229 -44.54 2.32 -8.55
N GLY A 230 -44.28 3.62 -8.72
CA GLY A 230 -45.18 4.72 -8.33
C GLY A 230 -45.96 5.29 -9.50
#